data_AF-A0A735U4Q6-F1
#
_entry.id   AF-A0A735U4Q6-F1
#
_cell.length_a   1.000
_cell.length_b   1.000
_cell.length_c   1.000
_cell.angle_alpha   90.00
_cell.angle_beta   90.00
_cell.angle_gamma   90.00
#
_symmetry.space_group_name_H-M   'P 1'
#
loop_
_entity.id
_entity.type
_entity.pdbx_description
1 polymer ?
#
loop_
_entity_poly.entity_id
_entity_poly.type
_entity_poly.pdbx_seq_one_letter_code
_entity_poly.pdbx_strand_id
1 'polypeptide(L)'
;MSELTKEDEYGIISRTMMNIRSLRVFAREIDFEQLLEMQEKLNVVIEERREDAEREAAERQELEAKRQQAIEYIISLGLDPESLLAPVTADTVKTRRKAKG
;
A
#
# COMPACT_ATOMS: atom_id res chain seq x y z
N MET A 1 13.89 -15.69 -37.59
CA MET A 1 13.45 -14.44 -36.94
C MET A 1 13.61 -14.69 -35.45
N SER A 2 14.50 -13.97 -34.75
CA SER A 2 14.65 -14.12 -33.30
C SER A 2 13.40 -13.57 -32.61
N GLU A 3 12.74 -14.38 -31.80
CA GLU A 3 11.65 -13.91 -30.94
C GLU A 3 12.23 -12.98 -29.86
N LEU A 4 11.56 -11.85 -29.60
CA LEU A 4 11.93 -10.99 -28.48
C LEU A 4 11.58 -11.69 -27.16
N THR A 5 12.41 -11.50 -26.14
CA THR A 5 12.02 -11.90 -24.79
C THR A 5 11.02 -10.90 -24.21
N LYS A 6 10.25 -11.33 -23.20
CA LYS A 6 9.32 -10.43 -22.47
C LYS A 6 10.03 -9.22 -21.85
N GLU A 7 11.29 -9.40 -21.44
CA GLU A 7 12.09 -8.32 -20.87
C GLU A 7 12.48 -7.29 -21.93
N ASP A 8 12.81 -7.75 -23.13
CA ASP A 8 13.08 -6.88 -24.28
C ASP A 8 11.83 -6.08 -24.67
N GLU A 9 10.68 -6.74 -24.77
CA GLU A 9 9.39 -6.10 -25.07
C GLU A 9 9.05 -5.03 -24.03
N TYR A 10 9.15 -5.38 -22.74
CA TYR A 10 8.92 -4.43 -21.65
C TYR A 10 9.87 -3.24 -21.73
N GLY A 11 11.16 -3.48 -21.98
CA GLY A 11 12.17 -2.43 -22.11
C GLY A 11 11.87 -1.46 -23.25
N ILE A 12 11.38 -1.97 -24.40
CA ILE A 12 10.99 -1.16 -25.55
C ILE A 12 9.75 -0.32 -25.24
N ILE A 13 8.72 -0.94 -24.66
CA ILE A 13 7.46 -0.26 -24.31
C ILE A 13 7.74 0.85 -23.29
N SER A 14 8.46 0.52 -22.22
CA SER A 14 8.81 1.47 -21.16
C SER A 14 9.61 2.66 -21.71
N ARG A 15 10.64 2.42 -22.53
CA ARG A 15 11.44 3.48 -23.15
C ARG A 15 10.61 4.39 -24.06
N THR A 16 9.66 3.82 -24.79
CA THR A 16 8.80 4.58 -25.72
C THR A 16 7.78 5.42 -24.96
N MET A 17 7.08 4.83 -23.98
CA MET A 17 6.01 5.48 -23.23
C MET A 17 6.53 6.51 -22.22
N MET A 18 7.68 6.30 -21.60
CA MET A 18 8.22 7.20 -20.56
C MET A 18 9.02 8.39 -21.11
N ASN A 19 9.37 8.39 -22.41
CA ASN A 19 10.11 9.50 -23.02
C ASN A 19 9.25 10.23 -24.05
N ILE A 20 8.91 11.48 -23.76
CA ILE A 20 8.04 12.28 -24.63
C ILE A 20 8.59 12.47 -26.05
N ARG A 21 9.90 12.44 -26.26
CA ARG A 21 10.49 12.51 -27.61
C ARG A 21 10.25 11.22 -28.38
N SER A 22 10.47 10.07 -27.74
CA SER A 22 10.19 8.75 -28.33
C SER A 22 8.71 8.58 -28.62
N LEU A 23 7.85 8.95 -27.67
CA LEU A 23 6.40 8.88 -27.82
C LEU A 23 5.90 9.76 -28.98
N ARG A 24 6.48 10.96 -29.17
CA ARG A 24 6.16 11.83 -30.31
C ARG A 24 6.59 11.25 -31.65
N VAL A 25 7.68 10.47 -31.70
CA VAL A 25 8.09 9.78 -32.93
C VAL A 25 7.09 8.67 -33.23
N PHE A 26 6.79 7.83 -32.25
CA PHE A 26 5.79 6.77 -32.36
C PHE A 26 4.41 7.32 -32.79
N ALA A 27 3.95 8.41 -32.17
CA ALA A 27 2.65 9.02 -32.46
C ALA A 27 2.52 9.59 -33.89
N ARG A 28 3.63 9.78 -34.63
CA ARG A 28 3.58 10.19 -36.04
C ARG A 28 3.33 9.03 -37.00
N GLU A 29 3.50 7.80 -36.54
CA GLU A 29 3.35 6.58 -37.33
C GLU A 29 1.97 5.93 -37.18
N ILE A 30 1.15 6.43 -36.25
CA ILE A 30 -0.22 5.99 -36.02
C ILE A 30 -1.21 7.09 -36.37
N ASP A 31 -2.46 6.72 -36.61
CA ASP A 31 -3.51 7.70 -36.84
C ASP A 31 -4.00 8.35 -35.53
N PHE A 32 -4.70 9.47 -35.66
CA PHE A 32 -5.17 10.22 -34.50
C PHE A 32 -6.23 9.46 -33.69
N GLU A 33 -7.07 8.66 -34.36
CA GLU A 33 -8.14 7.89 -33.72
C GLU A 33 -7.56 6.77 -32.84
N GLN A 34 -6.55 6.06 -33.34
CA GLN A 34 -5.77 5.09 -32.59
C GLN A 34 -5.10 5.73 -31.37
N LEU A 35 -4.57 6.96 -31.51
CA LEU A 35 -3.99 7.68 -30.38
C LEU A 35 -5.03 7.99 -29.29
N LEU A 36 -6.26 8.33 -29.68
CA LEU A 36 -7.37 8.51 -28.73
C LEU A 36 -7.77 7.20 -28.06
N GLU A 37 -7.87 6.11 -28.82
CA GLU A 37 -8.17 4.78 -28.27
C GLU A 37 -7.09 4.32 -27.27
N MET A 38 -5.82 4.57 -27.58
CA MET A 38 -4.70 4.30 -26.67
C MET A 38 -4.80 5.13 -25.38
N GLN A 39 -5.19 6.40 -25.49
CA GLN A 39 -5.41 7.27 -24.34
C GLN A 39 -6.56 6.75 -23.46
N GLU A 40 -7.69 6.38 -24.06
CA GLU A 40 -8.84 5.86 -23.33
C GLU A 40 -8.47 4.60 -22.54
N LYS A 41 -7.81 3.64 -23.20
CA LYS A 41 -7.32 2.41 -22.55
C LYS A 41 -6.36 2.70 -21.39
N LEU A 42 -5.43 3.64 -21.58
CA LEU A 42 -4.49 4.01 -20.52
C LEU A 42 -5.20 4.68 -19.35
N ASN A 43 -6.20 5.54 -19.61
CA ASN A 43 -7.00 6.18 -18.58
C ASN A 43 -7.80 5.16 -17.76
N VAL A 44 -8.40 4.15 -18.40
CA VAL A 44 -9.08 3.05 -17.69
C VAL A 44 -8.13 2.38 -16.70
N VAL A 45 -6.93 1.99 -17.15
CA VAL A 45 -5.92 1.35 -16.28
C VAL A 45 -5.45 2.28 -15.16
N ILE A 46 -5.35 3.59 -15.41
CA ILE A 46 -4.97 4.57 -14.40
C ILE A 46 -6.06 4.66 -13.31
N GLU A 47 -7.34 4.75 -13.70
CA GLU A 47 -8.44 4.83 -12.75
C GLU A 47 -8.58 3.54 -11.94
N GLU A 48 -8.44 2.37 -12.55
CA GLU A 48 -8.40 1.09 -11.81
C GLU A 48 -7.32 1.11 -10.71
N ARG A 49 -6.10 1.56 -11.04
CA ARG A 49 -4.99 1.65 -10.07
C ARG A 49 -5.22 2.71 -9.00
N ARG A 50 -5.92 3.78 -9.34
CA ARG A 50 -6.28 4.82 -8.39
C ARG A 50 -7.31 4.31 -7.39
N GLU A 51 -8.37 3.66 -7.86
CA GLU A 51 -9.38 3.04 -7.01
C GLU A 51 -8.73 2.01 -6.07
N ASP A 52 -7.83 1.17 -6.57
CA ASP A 52 -7.08 0.22 -5.75
C ASP A 52 -6.28 0.93 -4.63
N ALA A 53 -5.55 1.98 -4.98
CA ALA A 53 -4.74 2.75 -4.02
C ALA A 53 -5.61 3.48 -2.98
N GLU A 54 -6.76 4.01 -3.39
CA GLU A 54 -7.72 4.67 -2.51
C GLU A 54 -8.38 3.66 -1.54
N ARG A 55 -8.73 2.45 -2.01
CA ARG A 55 -9.22 1.37 -1.14
C ARG A 55 -8.16 0.94 -0.13
N GLU A 56 -6.92 0.71 -0.55
CA GLU A 56 -5.83 0.37 0.37
C GLU A 56 -5.59 1.46 1.42
N ALA A 57 -5.65 2.73 1.00
CA ALA A 57 -5.50 3.87 1.92
C ALA A 57 -6.65 3.93 2.92
N ALA A 58 -7.90 3.71 2.49
CA ALA A 58 -9.07 3.69 3.36
C ALA A 58 -9.00 2.53 4.37
N GLU A 59 -8.61 1.32 3.93
CA GLU A 59 -8.42 0.17 4.82
C GLU A 59 -7.36 0.43 5.89
N ARG A 60 -6.22 1.06 5.51
CA ARG A 60 -5.18 1.45 6.47
C ARG A 60 -5.70 2.49 7.46
N GLN A 61 -6.43 3.51 6.99
CA GLN A 61 -7.01 4.53 7.86
C GLN A 61 -8.05 3.94 8.83
N GLU A 62 -8.90 3.02 8.38
CA GLU A 62 -9.86 2.34 9.25
C GLU A 62 -9.16 1.49 10.31
N LEU A 63 -8.10 0.76 9.92
CA LEU A 63 -7.32 -0.05 10.85
C LEU A 63 -6.61 0.83 11.89
N GLU A 64 -6.02 1.94 11.46
CA GLU A 64 -5.41 2.92 12.36
C GLU A 64 -6.42 3.56 13.30
N ALA A 65 -7.62 3.93 12.81
CA ALA A 65 -8.69 4.48 13.64
C ALA A 65 -9.18 3.46 14.68
N LYS A 66 -9.39 2.19 14.29
CA LYS A 66 -9.75 1.10 15.21
C LYS A 66 -8.65 0.86 16.24
N ARG A 67 -7.39 0.89 15.82
CA ARG A 67 -6.23 0.76 16.72
C ARG A 67 -6.20 1.90 17.74
N GLN A 68 -6.40 3.13 17.30
CA GLN A 68 -6.39 4.30 18.18
C GLN A 68 -7.54 4.24 19.20
N GLN A 69 -8.75 3.88 18.76
CA GLN A 69 -9.90 3.68 19.65
C GLN A 69 -9.63 2.58 20.69
N ALA A 70 -8.99 1.48 20.30
CA ALA A 70 -8.63 0.41 21.22
C ALA A 70 -7.63 0.89 22.29
N ILE A 71 -6.62 1.66 21.89
CA ILE A 71 -5.64 2.26 22.81
C ILE A 71 -6.33 3.18 23.82
N GLU A 72 -7.19 4.08 23.35
CA GLU A 72 -7.94 5.00 24.21
C GLU A 72 -8.85 4.25 25.20
N TYR A 73 -9.50 3.19 24.75
CA TYR A 73 -10.32 2.34 25.60
C TYR A 73 -9.49 1.66 26.71
N ILE A 74 -8.33 1.09 26.37
CA ILE A 74 -7.43 0.47 27.36
C ILE A 74 -6.98 1.49 28.41
N ILE A 75 -6.58 2.69 27.97
CA ILE A 75 -6.19 3.78 28.87
C ILE A 75 -7.36 4.17 29.78
N SER A 76 -8.59 4.20 29.26
CA SER A 76 -9.79 4.51 30.05
C SER A 76 -10.06 3.52 31.19
N LEU A 77 -9.59 2.27 31.05
CA LEU A 77 -9.65 1.24 32.10
C LEU A 77 -8.53 1.39 33.15
N GLY A 78 -7.66 2.39 33.01
CA GLY A 78 -6.49 2.59 33.85
C GLY A 78 -5.36 1.59 33.58
N LEU A 79 -5.39 0.93 32.43
CA LEU A 79 -4.39 -0.04 32.00
C LEU A 79 -3.43 0.59 30.98
N ASP A 80 -2.19 0.13 30.98
CA ASP A 80 -1.18 0.54 30.00
C ASP A 80 -1.25 -0.39 28.76
N PRO A 81 -1.49 0.12 27.54
CA PRO A 81 -1.52 -0.70 26.32
C PRO A 81 -0.29 -1.58 26.09
N GLU A 82 0.90 -1.13 26.49
CA GLU A 82 2.13 -1.91 26.33
C GLU A 82 2.19 -3.11 27.28
N SER A 83 1.59 -2.98 28.47
CA SER A 83 1.52 -4.05 29.47
C SER A 83 0.67 -5.25 29.03
N LEU A 84 -0.25 -5.05 28.06
CA LEU A 84 -1.13 -6.10 27.53
C LEU A 84 -0.43 -7.08 26.58
N LEU A 85 0.77 -6.72 26.08
CA LEU A 85 1.58 -7.61 25.24
C LEU A 85 2.31 -8.68 26.08
N ALA A 86 2.39 -8.50 27.40
CA ALA A 86 2.95 -9.47 28.32
C ALA A 86 1.89 -10.52 28.73
N PRO A 87 2.23 -11.82 28.82
CA PRO A 87 1.32 -12.82 29.34
C PRO A 87 0.94 -12.49 30.79
N VAL A 88 -0.37 -12.34 31.06
CA VAL A 88 -0.93 -12.04 32.40
C VAL A 88 -0.49 -13.06 33.47
N THR A 89 -0.03 -14.25 33.07
CA THR A 89 0.43 -15.31 33.96
C THR A 89 1.87 -15.17 34.48
N ALA A 90 2.59 -14.09 34.16
CA ALA A 90 4.00 -13.95 34.58
C ALA A 90 4.19 -13.50 36.03
N ASP A 91 3.19 -12.88 36.69
CA ASP A 91 3.36 -12.35 38.05
C ASP A 91 2.19 -12.68 38.99
N THR A 92 2.18 -13.92 39.49
CA THR A 92 1.63 -14.20 40.84
C THR A 92 2.67 -14.72 41.82
N VAL A 93 3.97 -14.66 41.51
CA VAL A 93 5.01 -15.15 42.42
C VAL A 93 6.22 -14.22 42.46
N LYS A 94 6.12 -13.14 43.24
CA LYS A 94 7.14 -12.68 44.23
C LYS A 94 6.96 -11.20 44.52
N THR A 95 6.28 -10.87 45.61
CA THR A 95 6.79 -9.89 46.59
C THR A 95 5.94 -9.89 47.87
N ARG A 96 6.08 -10.95 48.69
CA ARG A 96 6.01 -10.75 50.15
C ARG A 96 7.40 -10.36 50.63
N ARG A 97 7.63 -9.06 50.79
CA ARG A 97 8.66 -8.53 51.69
C ARG A 97 7.99 -7.65 52.74
N LYS A 98 8.08 -8.11 54.00
CA LYS A 98 8.10 -7.40 55.30
C LYS A 98 7.01 -7.77 56.31
N ALA A 99 7.42 -8.53 57.33
CA ALA A 99 7.08 -8.39 58.74
C ALA A 99 8.23 -9.09 59.51
N LYS A 100 9.18 -8.39 60.15
CA LYS A 100 9.14 -7.74 61.47
C LYS A 100 8.95 -8.77 62.60
N GLY A 101 9.99 -8.98 63.40
CA GLY A 101 10.01 -9.88 64.56
C GLY A 101 11.39 -10.50 64.76
#